data_AF-A0A938X0J8-F1
#
_entry.id   AF-A0A938X0J8-F1
#
_cell.length_a   1.000
_cell.length_b   1.000
_cell.length_c   1.000
_cell.angle_alpha   90.00
_cell.angle_beta   90.00
_cell.angle_gamma   90.00
#
_symmetry.space_group_name_H-M   'P 1'
#
loop_
_entity.id
_entity.type
_entity.pdbx_description
1 polymer ?
#
loop_
_entity_poly.entity_id
_entity_poly.type
_entity_poly.pdbx_seq_one_letter_code
_entity_poly.pdbx_strand_id
1 'polypeptide(L)' 'MELTPLVACSPGTDYETLEYIAREVPGLRRWLVANPNADARLLEYVSQAGGPGVREALTVLLDALEESDG' A
#
# COMPACT_ATOMS: atom_id res chain seq x y z
N MET A 1 -2.46 12.67 14.64
CA MET A 1 -3.13 11.44 14.21
C MET A 1 -2.13 10.32 14.30
N GLU A 2 -2.49 9.17 14.88
CA GLU A 2 -1.59 8.01 14.93
C GLU A 2 -1.66 7.26 13.60
N LEU A 3 -0.49 6.96 13.01
CA LEU A 3 -0.42 6.18 11.78
C LEU A 3 -0.48 4.69 12.14
N THR A 4 -1.50 4.01 11.64
CA THR A 4 -1.76 2.60 11.93
C THR A 4 -2.02 1.83 10.63
N PRO A 5 -1.96 0.49 10.64
CA PRO A 5 -2.38 -0.33 9.51
C PRO A 5 -3.78 0.02 8.98
N LEU A 6 -4.74 0.26 9.89
CA LEU A 6 -6.12 0.61 9.53
C LEU A 6 -6.20 1.97 8.83
N VAL A 7 -5.40 2.95 9.26
CA VAL A 7 -5.29 4.23 8.55
C VAL A 7 -4.64 4.01 7.18
N ALA A 8 -3.57 3.22 7.09
CA ALA A 8 -2.84 3.01 5.86
C ALA A 8 -3.65 2.31 4.75
N CYS A 9 -4.58 1.41 5.08
CA CYS A 9 -5.45 0.74 4.10
C CYS A 9 -6.85 1.36 3.96
N SER A 10 -7.18 2.42 4.71
CA SER A 10 -8.52 3.01 4.68
C SER A 10 -8.79 3.80 3.39
N PRO A 11 -9.97 3.64 2.76
CA PRO A 11 -10.39 4.46 1.62
C PRO A 11 -10.66 5.93 2.00
N GLY A 12 -10.74 6.25 3.29
CA GLY A 12 -10.92 7.61 3.79
C GLY A 12 -9.60 8.36 4.00
N THR A 13 -8.46 7.71 3.84
CA THR A 13 -7.15 8.33 4.05
C THR A 13 -6.77 9.17 2.83
N ASP A 14 -6.44 10.43 3.07
CA ASP A 14 -6.02 11.37 2.03
C ASP A 14 -4.66 10.99 1.43
N TYR A 15 -4.44 11.42 0.18
CA TYR A 15 -3.23 11.08 -0.57
C TYR A 15 -1.94 11.59 0.07
N GLU A 16 -1.96 12.75 0.74
CA GLU A 16 -0.78 13.30 1.42
C GLU A 16 -0.32 12.39 2.57
N THR A 17 -1.26 11.84 3.33
CA THR A 17 -0.98 10.84 4.36
C THR A 17 -0.44 9.54 3.76
N LEU A 18 -0.95 9.10 2.60
CA LEU A 18 -0.43 7.92 1.90
C LEU A 18 1.01 8.14 1.41
N GLU A 19 1.32 9.31 0.83
CA GLU A 19 2.68 9.68 0.43
C GLU A 19 3.63 9.74 1.63
N TYR A 20 3.18 10.29 2.76
CA TYR A 20 3.96 10.33 3.99
C TYR A 20 4.28 8.92 4.50
N ILE A 21 3.29 8.02 4.57
CA ILE A 21 3.49 6.62 4.97
C ILE A 21 4.49 5.94 4.02
N ALA A 22 4.33 6.14 2.70
CA ALA A 22 5.21 5.55 1.71
C ALA A 22 6.67 5.97 1.94
N ARG A 23 6.94 7.24 2.20
CA ARG A 23 8.31 7.76 2.34
C ARG A 23 8.90 7.47 3.72
N GLU A 24 8.14 7.75 4.78
CA GLU A 24 8.68 7.89 6.14
C GLU A 24 8.38 6.71 7.06
N VAL A 25 7.44 5.81 6.70
CA VAL A 25 6.99 4.75 7.61
C VAL A 25 7.09 3.35 6.95
N PRO A 26 8.32 2.80 6.80
CA PRO A 26 8.54 1.52 6.13
C PRO A 26 7.68 0.35 6.66
N GLY A 27 7.42 0.33 7.98
CA GLY A 27 6.61 -0.71 8.63
C GLY A 27 5.13 -0.71 8.24
N LEU A 28 4.64 0.37 7.63
CA LEU A 28 3.24 0.47 7.20
C LEU A 28 3.04 0.34 5.69
N ARG A 29 4.12 0.37 4.88
CA ARG A 29 4.04 0.33 3.41
C ARG A 29 3.25 -0.86 2.86
N ARG A 30 3.35 -2.04 3.50
CA ARG A 30 2.61 -3.24 3.07
C ARG A 30 1.08 -3.04 3.06
N TRP A 31 0.56 -2.14 3.89
CA TRP A 31 -0.88 -1.87 4.00
C TRP A 31 -1.35 -0.90 2.92
N LEU A 32 -0.46 -0.08 2.35
CA LEU A 32 -0.77 0.79 1.21
C LEU A 32 -1.19 -0.02 -0.02
N VAL A 33 -0.69 -1.24 -0.17
CA VAL A 33 -1.06 -2.17 -1.26
C VAL A 33 -2.56 -2.47 -1.26
N ALA A 34 -3.20 -2.49 -0.10
CA ALA A 34 -4.63 -2.73 0.04
C ALA A 34 -5.47 -1.43 0.04
N ASN A 35 -4.84 -0.25 -0.10
CA ASN A 35 -5.57 1.01 -0.09
C ASN A 35 -6.09 1.34 -1.50
N PRO A 36 -7.40 1.50 -1.71
CA PRO A 36 -7.95 1.83 -3.03
C PRO A 36 -7.57 3.22 -3.54
N ASN A 37 -7.12 4.12 -2.67
CA ASN A 37 -6.62 5.44 -3.05
C ASN A 37 -5.11 5.44 -3.34
N ALA A 38 -4.40 4.33 -3.11
CA ALA A 38 -3.01 4.21 -3.52
C ALA A 38 -2.95 3.99 -5.04
N ASP A 39 -2.57 5.04 -5.76
CA ASP A 39 -2.46 4.97 -7.21
C ASP A 39 -1.26 4.13 -7.68
N ALA A 40 -1.20 3.86 -8.98
CA ALA A 40 -0.14 3.04 -9.58
C ALA A 40 1.26 3.61 -9.31
N ARG A 41 1.42 4.95 -9.27
CA ARG A 41 2.71 5.61 -9.00
C ARG A 41 3.16 5.36 -7.57
N LEU A 42 2.24 5.49 -6.62
CA LEU A 42 2.52 5.26 -5.21
C LEU A 42 2.85 3.78 -4.96
N LEU A 43 2.11 2.86 -5.57
CA LEU A 43 2.37 1.42 -5.48
C LEU A 43 3.69 1.02 -6.14
N GLU A 44 4.05 1.64 -7.28
CA GLU A 44 5.36 1.47 -7.91
C GLU A 44 6.48 1.91 -6.96
N TYR A 45 6.36 3.09 -6.36
CA TYR A 45 7.32 3.56 -5.36
C TYR A 45 7.43 2.58 -4.18
N VAL A 46 6.31 2.12 -3.63
CA VAL A 46 6.28 1.15 -2.52
C VAL A 46 6.98 -0.16 -2.92
N SER A 47 6.77 -0.65 -4.14
CA SER A 47 7.41 -1.87 -4.64
C SER A 47 8.94 -1.74 -4.72
N GLN A 48 9.44 -0.57 -5.13
CA GLN A 48 10.88 -0.29 -5.26
C GLN A 48 11.53 0.00 -3.91
N ALA A 49 10.87 0.83 -3.07
CA ALA A 49 11.37 1.21 -1.76
C ALA A 49 11.32 0.06 -0.76
N GLY A 50 10.44 -0.94 -0.99
CA GLY A 50 10.29 -2.12 -0.17
C GLY A 50 9.83 -1.81 1.26
N GLY A 51 9.98 -2.79 2.14
CA GLY A 51 9.54 -2.73 3.53
C GLY A 51 9.10 -4.11 4.02
N PRO A 52 8.95 -4.30 5.34
CA PRO A 52 8.50 -5.58 5.87
C PRO A 52 7.15 -5.99 5.28
N GLY A 53 7.09 -7.15 4.61
CA GLY A 53 5.84 -7.70 4.06
C GLY A 53 5.33 -7.05 2.77
N VAL A 54 6.06 -6.11 2.16
CA VAL A 54 5.61 -5.39 0.95
C VAL A 54 5.55 -6.33 -0.26
N ARG A 55 6.57 -7.16 -0.46
CA ARG A 55 6.62 -8.11 -1.58
C ARG A 55 5.46 -9.10 -1.49
N GLU A 56 5.25 -9.68 -0.32
CA GLU A 56 4.18 -10.64 -0.07
C GLU A 56 2.80 -10.01 -0.29
N ALA A 57 2.60 -8.78 0.18
CA ALA A 57 1.35 -8.05 -0.05
C ALA A 57 1.08 -7.78 -1.54
N LEU A 58 2.11 -7.38 -2.30
CA LEU A 58 1.99 -7.16 -3.75
C LEU A 58 1.70 -8.45 -4.50
N THR A 59 2.34 -9.57 -4.15
CA THR A 59 2.04 -10.88 -4.74
C THR A 59 0.57 -11.25 -4.53
N VAL A 60 0.07 -11.14 -3.30
CA VAL A 60 -1.35 -11.43 -3.01
C VAL A 60 -2.30 -10.53 -3.80
N LEU A 61 -1.98 -9.24 -3.97
CA LEU A 61 -2.79 -8.34 -4.78
C LEU A 61 -2.82 -8.78 -6.25
N LEU A 62 -1.66 -9.11 -6.82
CA LEU A 62 -1.55 -9.51 -8.22
C LEU A 62 -2.27 -10.85 -8.47
N ASP A 63 -2.08 -11.84 -7.59
CA ASP A 63 -2.78 -13.13 -7.67
C ASP A 63 -4.30 -12.91 -7.64
N ALA A 64 -4.81 -12.04 -6.77
CA ALA A 64 -6.23 -11.73 -6.68
C ALA A 64 -6.78 -11.01 -7.92
N LEU A 65 -5.98 -10.17 -8.59
CA LEU A 65 -6.36 -9.52 -9.84
C LEU A 65 -6.43 -10.53 -10.99
N GLU A 66 -5.44 -11.43 -11.07
CA GLU A 66 -5.42 -12.51 -12.06
C GLU A 66 -6.61 -13.46 -11.91
N GLU A 67 -7.01 -13.78 -10.67
CA GLU A 67 -8.22 -14.57 -10.38
C GLU A 67 -9.52 -13.84 -10.75
N SER A 68 -9.53 -12.50 -10.71
CA SER A 68 -10.72 -11.68 -11.00
C SER A 68 -10.94 -11.44 -12.50
N ASP A 69 -9.88 -11.58 -13.30
CA ASP A 69 -9.91 -11.41 -14.77
C ASP A 69 -10.26 -12.72 -15.52
N GLY A 70 -10.45 -13.83 -14.79
CA GLY A 70 -10.72 -15.19 -15.31
C GLY A 70 -12.17 -15.61 -15.43
#